data_AF-A0A482ZXD4-F1
#
_entry.id   AF-A0A482ZXD4-F1
#
_cell.length_a   1.000
_cell.length_b   1.000
_cell.length_c   1.000
_cell.angle_alpha   90.00
_cell.angle_beta   90.00
_cell.angle_gamma   90.00
#
_symmetry.space_group_name_H-M   'P 1'
#
loop_
_entity.id
_entity.type
_entity.pdbx_description
1 polymer ?
#
loop_
_entity_poly.entity_id
_entity_poly.type
_entity_poly.pdbx_seq_one_letter_code
_entity_poly.pdbx_strand_id
1 'polypeptide(L)'
;MEERKKRIESGLIAAERGLSEHKEAQQKAQEMLNQSKDQASEIIANAAKQASGIVEDAKGTASQEAQRIKTQAHAEIEQESQRVRNELKDQVSSLVMQGVRSVLGKEVDAKAHQGMLKKLSKTL
;
A
#
# COMPACT_ATOMS: atom_id res chain seq x y z
N MET A 1 -29.59 27.02 -82.79
CA MET A 1 -30.66 26.53 -81.87
C MET A 1 -30.24 25.24 -81.14
N GLU A 2 -29.67 24.26 -81.85
CA GLU A 2 -29.22 22.98 -81.25
C GLU A 2 -28.14 23.13 -80.16
N GLU A 3 -27.16 24.00 -80.36
CA GLU A 3 -26.08 24.24 -79.38
C GLU A 3 -26.62 24.77 -78.04
N ARG A 4 -27.67 25.61 -78.07
CA ARG A 4 -28.33 26.12 -76.88
C ARG A 4 -29.08 25.02 -76.13
N LYS A 5 -29.76 24.12 -76.84
CA LYS A 5 -30.45 22.97 -76.22
C LYS A 5 -29.44 22.04 -75.54
N LYS A 6 -28.36 21.68 -76.23
CA LYS A 6 -27.30 20.81 -75.71
C LYS A 6 -26.64 21.38 -74.45
N ARG A 7 -26.43 22.71 -74.39
CA ARG A 7 -25.89 23.38 -73.21
C ARG A 7 -26.86 23.40 -72.01
N ILE A 8 -28.16 23.53 -72.27
CA ILE A 8 -29.19 23.47 -71.21
C ILE A 8 -29.30 22.04 -70.67
N GLU A 9 -29.32 21.05 -71.55
CA GLU A 9 -29.34 19.63 -71.18
C GLU A 9 -28.11 19.24 -70.35
N SER A 10 -26.91 19.61 -70.81
CA SER A 10 -25.68 19.34 -70.06
C SER A 10 -25.64 20.05 -68.71
N GLY A 11 -26.18 21.28 -68.64
CA GLY A 11 -26.28 22.05 -67.40
C GLY A 11 -27.27 21.42 -66.40
N LEU A 12 -28.41 20.93 -66.89
CA LEU A 12 -29.41 20.25 -66.07
C LEU A 12 -28.85 18.94 -65.49
N ILE A 13 -28.18 18.14 -66.33
CA ILE A 13 -27.54 16.89 -65.90
C ILE A 13 -26.42 17.16 -64.89
N ALA A 14 -25.62 18.21 -65.10
CA ALA A 14 -24.56 18.59 -64.16
C ALA A 14 -25.13 19.06 -62.80
N ALA A 15 -26.23 19.80 -62.80
CA ALA A 15 -26.91 20.25 -61.58
C ALA A 15 -27.53 19.06 -60.81
N GLU A 16 -28.17 18.13 -61.52
CA GLU A 16 -28.74 16.92 -60.90
C GLU A 16 -27.66 16.01 -60.29
N ARG A 17 -26.54 15.82 -61.01
CA ARG A 17 -25.37 15.10 -60.48
C ARG A 17 -24.78 15.80 -59.27
N GLY A 18 -24.58 17.12 -59.33
CA GLY A 18 -24.07 17.88 -58.19
C GLY A 18 -24.96 17.79 -56.96
N LEU A 19 -26.29 17.79 -57.13
CA LEU A 19 -27.24 17.61 -56.03
C LEU A 19 -27.16 16.20 -55.43
N SER A 20 -27.05 15.16 -56.28
CA SER A 20 -26.89 13.77 -55.83
C SER A 20 -25.59 13.57 -55.07
N GLU A 21 -24.47 14.03 -55.63
CA GLU A 21 -23.15 13.96 -55.00
C GLU A 21 -23.11 14.72 -53.67
N HIS A 22 -23.75 15.90 -53.61
CA HIS A 22 -23.85 16.67 -52.37
C HIS A 22 -24.64 15.90 -51.29
N LYS A 23 -25.76 15.29 -51.66
CA LYS A 23 -26.58 14.50 -50.73
C LYS A 23 -25.82 13.27 -50.22
N GLU A 24 -25.12 12.56 -51.11
CA GLU A 24 -24.28 11.42 -50.72
C GLU A 24 -23.13 11.85 -49.80
N ALA A 25 -22.46 12.97 -50.11
CA ALA A 25 -21.39 13.51 -49.28
C ALA A 25 -21.92 13.91 -47.89
N GLN A 26 -23.10 14.52 -47.81
CA GLN A 26 -23.73 14.87 -46.54
C GLN A 26 -24.07 13.64 -45.71
N GLN A 27 -24.61 12.59 -46.33
CA GLN A 27 -24.90 11.32 -45.65
C GLN A 27 -23.60 10.67 -45.11
N LYS A 28 -22.56 10.56 -45.95
CA LYS A 28 -21.26 10.02 -45.53
C LYS A 28 -20.62 10.83 -44.41
N ALA A 29 -20.73 12.16 -44.46
CA ALA A 29 -20.24 13.04 -43.40
C ALA A 29 -20.98 12.78 -42.08
N GLN A 30 -22.31 12.62 -42.12
CA GLN A 30 -23.10 12.33 -40.93
C GLN A 30 -22.78 10.94 -40.35
N GLU A 31 -22.60 9.93 -41.20
CA GLU A 31 -22.17 8.59 -40.80
C GLU A 31 -20.80 8.63 -40.13
N MET A 32 -19.82 9.33 -40.72
CA MET A 32 -18.49 9.49 -40.16
C MET A 32 -18.51 10.20 -38.80
N LEU A 33 -19.35 11.22 -38.64
CA LEU A 33 -19.52 11.91 -37.36
C LEU A 33 -20.12 10.99 -36.29
N ASN A 34 -21.10 10.16 -36.66
CA ASN A 34 -21.70 9.22 -35.73
C ASN A 34 -20.69 8.14 -35.32
N GLN A 35 -19.99 7.54 -36.29
CA GLN A 35 -18.92 6.57 -36.02
C GLN A 35 -17.82 7.15 -35.11
N SER A 36 -17.41 8.40 -35.36
CA SER A 36 -16.40 9.07 -34.54
C SER A 36 -16.87 9.28 -33.10
N LYS A 37 -18.16 9.59 -32.89
CA LYS A 37 -18.75 9.73 -31.55
C LYS A 37 -18.83 8.39 -30.82
N ASP A 38 -19.17 7.33 -31.53
CA ASP A 38 -19.23 5.98 -30.97
C ASP A 38 -17.83 5.53 -30.54
N GLN A 39 -16.83 5.71 -31.41
CA GLN A 39 -15.43 5.42 -31.10
C GLN A 39 -14.91 6.24 -29.91
N ALA A 40 -15.22 7.54 -29.85
CA ALA A 40 -14.84 8.38 -28.73
C ALA A 40 -15.48 7.89 -27.41
N SER A 41 -16.75 7.48 -27.46
CA SER A 41 -17.47 6.94 -26.29
C SER A 41 -16.85 5.61 -25.83
N GLU A 42 -16.46 4.75 -26.77
CA GLU A 42 -15.77 3.50 -26.48
C GLU A 42 -14.40 3.74 -25.83
N ILE A 43 -13.61 4.68 -26.34
CA ILE A 43 -12.32 5.07 -25.75
C ILE A 43 -12.50 5.55 -24.31
N ILE A 44 -13.50 6.40 -24.06
CA ILE A 44 -13.80 6.91 -22.71
C ILE A 44 -14.21 5.76 -21.78
N ALA A 45 -15.08 4.85 -22.23
CA ALA A 45 -15.50 3.70 -21.43
C ALA A 45 -14.33 2.77 -21.10
N ASN A 46 -13.45 2.50 -22.06
CA ASN A 46 -12.25 1.70 -21.86
C ASN A 46 -11.28 2.37 -20.89
N ALA A 47 -11.07 3.68 -21.01
CA ALA A 47 -10.24 4.44 -20.08
C ALA A 47 -10.79 4.43 -18.65
N ALA A 48 -12.11 4.59 -18.48
CA ALA A 48 -12.76 4.52 -17.16
C ALA A 48 -12.62 3.13 -16.52
N LYS A 49 -12.75 2.06 -17.32
CA LYS A 49 -12.52 0.68 -16.86
C LYS A 49 -11.06 0.46 -16.44
N GLN A 50 -10.10 0.91 -17.24
CA GLN A 50 -8.68 0.82 -16.90
C GLN A 50 -8.35 1.60 -15.62
N ALA A 51 -8.87 2.82 -15.48
CA ALA A 51 -8.67 3.63 -14.27
C ALA A 51 -9.21 2.91 -13.03
N SER A 52 -10.38 2.29 -13.13
CA SER A 52 -10.97 1.52 -12.04
C SER A 52 -10.09 0.32 -11.65
N GLY A 53 -9.58 -0.41 -12.65
CA GLY A 53 -8.64 -1.51 -12.45
C GLY A 53 -7.34 -1.07 -11.75
N ILE A 54 -6.74 0.05 -12.19
CA ILE A 54 -5.53 0.61 -11.56
C ILE A 54 -5.79 0.93 -10.08
N VAL A 55 -6.96 1.48 -9.75
CA VAL A 55 -7.31 1.81 -8.36
C VAL A 55 -7.49 0.54 -7.52
N GLU A 56 -8.10 -0.51 -8.08
CA GLU A 56 -8.23 -1.81 -7.40
C GLU A 56 -6.88 -2.47 -7.16
N ASP A 57 -6.03 -2.51 -8.18
CA ASP A 57 -4.67 -3.06 -8.08
C ASP A 57 -3.85 -2.30 -7.05
N ALA A 58 -3.87 -0.97 -7.08
CA ALA A 58 -3.18 -0.13 -6.10
C ALA A 58 -3.67 -0.37 -4.67
N LYS A 59 -4.98 -0.55 -4.46
CA LYS A 59 -5.55 -0.92 -3.15
C LYS A 59 -5.07 -2.31 -2.71
N GLY A 60 -5.02 -3.27 -3.63
CA GLY A 60 -4.49 -4.60 -3.38
C GLY A 60 -3.04 -4.57 -2.91
N THR A 61 -2.17 -3.88 -3.66
CA THR A 61 -0.76 -3.70 -3.29
C THR A 61 -0.61 -2.97 -1.96
N ALA A 62 -1.38 -1.89 -1.74
CA ALA A 62 -1.32 -1.15 -0.48
C ALA A 62 -1.72 -2.01 0.72
N SER A 63 -2.74 -2.86 0.58
CA SER A 63 -3.16 -3.79 1.64
C SER A 63 -2.08 -4.83 1.95
N GLN A 64 -1.45 -5.39 0.91
CA GLN A 64 -0.35 -6.34 1.06
C GLN A 64 0.87 -5.71 1.77
N GLU A 65 1.28 -4.50 1.35
CA GLU A 65 2.40 -3.82 1.99
C GLU A 65 2.07 -3.40 3.43
N ALA A 66 0.84 -2.94 3.69
CA ALA A 66 0.40 -2.64 5.05
C ALA A 66 0.46 -3.88 5.95
N GLN A 67 0.06 -5.05 5.44
CA GLN A 67 0.17 -6.30 6.17
C GLN A 67 1.63 -6.69 6.41
N ARG A 68 2.50 -6.52 5.40
CA ARG A 68 3.94 -6.77 5.50
C ARG A 68 4.58 -5.91 6.59
N ILE A 69 4.29 -4.61 6.59
CA ILE A 69 4.78 -3.66 7.60
C ILE A 69 4.31 -4.07 9.00
N LYS A 70 3.03 -4.43 9.17
CA LYS A 70 2.51 -4.88 10.47
C LYS A 70 3.22 -6.14 10.96
N THR A 71 3.40 -7.13 10.10
CA THR A 71 4.10 -8.37 10.46
C THR A 71 5.54 -8.09 10.86
N GLN A 72 6.25 -7.24 10.11
CA GLN A 72 7.61 -6.84 10.43
C GLN A 72 7.68 -6.09 11.77
N ALA A 73 6.78 -5.13 12.01
CA ALA A 73 6.71 -4.39 13.27
C ALA A 73 6.41 -5.31 14.47
N HIS A 74 5.53 -6.29 14.31
CA HIS A 74 5.27 -7.28 15.36
C HIS A 74 6.50 -8.14 15.68
N ALA A 75 7.23 -8.58 14.66
CA ALA A 75 8.47 -9.33 14.85
C ALA A 75 9.54 -8.50 15.57
N GLU A 76 9.68 -7.22 15.22
CA GLU A 76 10.59 -6.29 15.89
C GLU A 76 10.20 -6.05 17.36
N ILE A 77 8.90 -5.86 17.64
CA ILE A 77 8.40 -5.71 19.02
C ILE A 77 8.69 -6.97 19.84
N GLU A 78 8.50 -8.16 19.27
CA GLU A 78 8.76 -9.42 19.97
C GLU A 78 10.25 -9.59 20.29
N GLN A 79 11.12 -9.30 19.32
CA GLN A 79 12.58 -9.32 19.52
C GLN A 79 13.00 -8.32 20.60
N GLU A 80 12.47 -7.11 20.56
CA GLU A 80 12.77 -6.05 21.52
C GLU A 80 12.27 -6.41 22.93
N SER A 81 11.06 -6.95 23.04
CA SER A 81 10.49 -7.45 24.30
C SER A 81 11.37 -8.54 24.92
N GLN A 82 11.89 -9.46 24.10
CA GLN A 82 12.79 -10.50 24.58
C GLN A 82 14.14 -9.92 25.04
N ARG A 83 14.67 -8.92 24.33
CA ARG A 83 15.90 -8.20 24.74
C ARG A 83 15.71 -7.52 26.10
N VAL A 84 14.65 -6.73 26.25
CA VAL A 84 14.33 -6.02 27.50
C VAL A 84 14.10 -6.99 28.65
N ARG A 85 13.43 -8.13 28.42
CA ARG A 85 13.26 -9.17 29.45
C ARG A 85 14.58 -9.76 29.91
N ASN A 86 15.50 -10.02 28.99
CA ASN A 86 16.82 -10.53 29.33
C ASN A 86 17.62 -9.49 30.14
N GLU A 87 17.63 -8.23 29.72
CA GLU A 87 18.26 -7.14 30.47
C GLU A 87 17.68 -6.98 31.88
N LEU A 88 16.35 -7.07 32.02
CA LEU A 88 15.70 -7.00 33.32
C LEU A 88 16.11 -8.18 34.22
N LYS A 89 16.23 -9.39 33.66
CA LYS A 89 16.69 -10.57 34.41
C LYS A 89 18.11 -10.38 34.94
N ASP A 90 18.99 -9.77 34.16
CA ASP A 90 20.37 -9.47 34.59
C ASP A 90 20.39 -8.42 35.71
N GLN A 91 19.58 -7.36 35.59
CA GLN A 91 19.43 -6.35 36.64
C GLN A 91 18.87 -6.94 37.94
N VAL A 92 17.83 -7.77 37.85
CA VAL A 92 17.25 -8.46 39.01
C VAL A 92 18.26 -9.40 39.66
N SER A 93 19.03 -10.15 38.87
CA SER A 93 20.08 -11.05 39.40
C SER A 93 21.15 -10.26 40.15
N SER A 94 21.57 -9.10 39.63
CA SER A 94 22.48 -8.19 40.32
C SER A 94 21.92 -7.67 41.65
N LEU A 95 20.65 -7.26 41.67
CA LEU A 95 19.94 -6.83 42.88
C LEU A 95 19.84 -7.96 43.93
N VAL A 96 19.51 -9.18 43.50
CA VAL A 96 19.46 -10.35 44.40
C VAL A 96 20.83 -10.61 45.00
N MET A 97 21.91 -10.59 44.22
CA MET A 97 23.28 -10.77 44.73
C MET A 97 23.68 -9.68 45.73
N GLN A 98 23.27 -8.42 45.51
CA GLN A 98 23.47 -7.34 46.49
C GLN A 98 22.68 -7.60 47.78
N GLY A 99 21.44 -8.07 47.68
CA GLY A 99 20.62 -8.48 48.82
C GLY A 99 21.25 -9.62 49.62
N VAL A 100 21.71 -10.67 48.94
CA VAL A 100 22.41 -11.81 49.56
C VAL A 100 23.68 -11.34 50.29
N ARG A 101 24.49 -10.47 49.68
CA ARG A 101 25.66 -9.87 50.35
C ARG A 101 25.29 -9.07 51.59
N SER A 102 24.19 -8.30 51.55
CA SER A 102 23.71 -7.52 52.69
C SER A 102 23.24 -8.41 53.85
N VAL A 103 22.52 -9.49 53.55
CA VAL A 103 22.08 -10.48 54.54
C VAL A 103 23.26 -11.24 55.15
N LEU A 104 24.19 -11.74 54.31
CA LEU A 104 25.41 -12.38 54.79
C LEU A 104 26.27 -11.42 55.62
N GLY A 105 26.39 -10.15 55.22
CA GLY A 105 27.08 -9.13 56.01
C GLY A 105 26.46 -8.90 57.40
N LYS A 106 25.15 -9.13 57.55
CA LYS A 106 24.47 -9.10 58.86
C LYS A 106 24.65 -10.40 59.65
N GLU A 107 24.72 -11.56 58.99
CA GLU A 107 24.97 -12.84 59.67
C GLU A 107 26.44 -12.99 60.11
N VAL A 108 27.40 -12.46 59.35
CA VAL A 108 28.83 -12.42 59.68
C VAL A 108 29.14 -11.22 60.58
N ASP A 109 28.27 -10.93 61.55
CA ASP A 109 28.54 -9.94 62.60
C ASP A 109 29.57 -10.53 63.58
N ALA A 110 30.66 -9.79 63.80
CA ALA A 110 31.69 -10.12 64.78
C ALA A 110 31.11 -10.37 66.19
N LYS A 111 29.95 -9.78 66.53
CA LYS A 111 29.24 -10.09 67.79
C LYS A 111 28.59 -11.48 67.82
N ALA A 112 28.01 -11.94 66.71
CA ALA A 112 27.43 -13.30 66.60
C ALA A 112 28.54 -14.36 66.66
N HIS A 113 29.68 -14.10 66.01
CA HIS A 113 30.84 -14.98 66.06
C HIS A 113 31.57 -14.94 67.42
N GLN A 114 31.71 -13.78 68.09
CA GLN A 114 32.24 -13.71 69.45
C GLN A 114 31.36 -14.47 70.46
N GLY A 115 30.04 -14.44 70.30
CA GLY A 115 29.11 -15.20 71.13
C GLY A 115 29.27 -16.72 70.98
N MET A 116 29.49 -17.20 69.75
CA MET A 116 29.80 -18.62 69.47
C MET A 116 31.18 -19.03 69.97
N LEU A 117 32.21 -18.20 69.76
CA LEU A 117 33.57 -18.46 70.27
C LEU A 117 33.61 -18.49 71.81
N LYS A 118 32.88 -17.61 72.49
CA LYS A 118 32.73 -17.63 73.96
C LYS A 118 31.96 -18.86 74.48
N LYS A 119 31.03 -19.42 73.70
CA LYS A 119 30.34 -20.68 74.06
C LYS A 119 31.24 -21.89 73.82
N LEU A 120 32.04 -21.90 72.76
CA LEU A 120 33.04 -22.95 72.52
C LEU A 120 34.13 -22.95 73.59
N SER A 121 34.63 -21.79 73.99
CA SER A 121 35.64 -21.67 75.07
C SER A 121 35.10 -22.00 76.48
N LYS A 122 33.79 -22.17 76.64
CA LYS A 122 33.14 -22.57 77.89
C LYS A 122 32.83 -24.07 77.97
N THR A 123 32.97 -24.78 76.86
CA THR A 123 32.69 -26.22 76.73
C THR A 123 33.97 -27.06 76.65
N LEU A 124 35.14 -26.40 76.69
CA LEU A 124 36.45 -26.97 77.05
C LEU A 124 36.74 -26.59 78.52
#